data_AF-A0A7S3I4A4-F1
#
_entry.id   AF-A0A7S3I4A4-F1
#
_cell.length_a   1.000
_cell.length_b   1.000
_cell.length_c   1.000
_cell.angle_alpha   90.00
_cell.angle_beta   90.00
_cell.angle_gamma   90.00
#
_symmetry.space_group_name_H-M   'P 1'
#
loop_
_entity.id
_entity.type
_entity.pdbx_description
1 polymer ?
#
loop_
_entity_poly.entity_id
_entity_poly.type
_entity_poly.pdbx_seq_one_letter_code
_entity_poly.pdbx_strand_id
1 'polypeptide(L)'
;MTRGIITLLSAAVALLTSGAVAQVGPDNTAQVRRFPVPKARLASERANSNAEEYFFDTKLDHFDADGKSASFPIRYLIDRTYWDPATGPILFYAGNEGDIYSFYDNTGFMTETIAKETKGLIVFGEHRYFGVSYPYDPSVAFTPEHNVYLTVEQ
;
A
#
# COMPACT_ATOMS: atom_id res chain seq x y z
N MET A 1 -9.74 73.99 23.13
CA MET A 1 -8.89 72.79 23.13
C MET A 1 -9.23 71.98 24.37
N THR A 2 -10.12 71.02 24.20
CA THR A 2 -10.83 70.25 25.22
C THR A 2 -10.06 68.96 25.52
N ARG A 3 -9.71 68.71 26.79
CA ARG A 3 -9.23 67.41 27.27
C ARG A 3 -10.37 66.73 28.03
N GLY A 4 -10.86 65.63 27.45
CA GLY A 4 -11.93 64.79 28.01
C GLY A 4 -11.41 63.79 29.03
N ILE A 5 -12.04 63.84 30.21
CA ILE A 5 -12.60 62.76 31.06
C ILE A 5 -12.34 61.32 30.57
N ILE A 6 -11.94 60.40 31.47
CA ILE A 6 -12.68 59.17 31.81
C ILE A 6 -11.90 58.31 32.85
N THR A 7 -12.66 58.00 33.90
CA THR A 7 -12.51 57.11 35.05
C THR A 7 -11.77 55.79 34.77
N LEU A 8 -10.77 55.45 35.61
CA LEU A 8 -10.16 54.12 35.67
C LEU A 8 -10.86 53.29 36.75
N LEU A 9 -11.51 52.20 36.32
CA LEU A 9 -12.19 51.23 37.17
C LEU A 9 -11.36 49.93 37.28
N SER A 10 -11.19 49.51 38.54
CA SER A 10 -10.94 48.15 39.05
C SER A 10 -9.75 47.34 38.51
N ALA A 11 -8.76 47.20 39.39
CA ALA A 11 -7.83 46.08 39.44
C ALA A 11 -8.54 44.79 39.89
N ALA A 12 -8.27 43.67 39.22
CA ALA A 12 -8.46 42.35 39.78
C ALA A 12 -7.22 41.51 39.46
N VAL A 13 -6.40 41.31 40.49
CA VAL A 13 -5.29 40.37 40.54
C VAL A 13 -5.88 39.00 40.89
N ALA A 14 -5.58 37.98 40.09
CA ALA A 14 -5.72 36.59 40.51
C ALA A 14 -4.51 35.81 39.99
N LEU A 15 -3.70 35.38 40.94
CA LEU A 15 -2.47 34.62 40.78
C LEU A 15 -2.77 33.17 40.35
N LEU A 16 -1.89 32.62 39.52
CA LEU A 16 -1.82 31.20 39.21
C LEU A 16 -1.65 30.36 40.48
N THR A 17 -2.23 29.14 40.50
CA THR A 17 -1.50 27.88 40.35
C THR A 17 -2.46 26.71 40.61
N SER A 18 -2.65 25.83 39.63
CA SER A 18 -2.85 24.42 39.91
C SER A 18 -2.18 23.60 38.81
N GLY A 19 -1.27 22.73 39.24
CA GLY A 19 -0.62 21.78 38.36
C GLY A 19 -1.61 20.71 37.93
N ALA A 20 -1.55 20.34 36.66
CA ALA A 20 -2.02 19.05 36.19
C ALA A 20 -0.90 18.46 35.33
N VAL A 21 -0.17 17.52 35.92
CA VAL A 21 0.69 16.60 35.18
C VAL A 21 -0.22 15.80 34.26
N ALA A 22 -0.08 15.98 32.94
CA ALA A 22 -0.77 15.15 31.97
C ALA A 22 -0.23 13.71 32.12
N GLN A 23 -1.06 12.82 32.65
CA GLN A 23 -0.80 11.38 32.66
C GLN A 23 -0.75 10.92 31.19
N VAL A 24 0.40 10.41 30.75
CA VAL A 24 0.53 9.70 29.48
C VAL A 24 -0.31 8.43 29.60
N GLY A 25 -1.42 8.38 28.87
CA GLY A 25 -2.28 7.20 28.77
C GLY A 25 -1.53 6.02 28.14
N PRO A 26 -2.01 4.79 28.35
CA PRO A 26 -1.31 3.59 27.90
C PRO A 26 -1.11 3.60 26.38
N ASP A 27 0.08 3.15 25.98
CA ASP A 27 0.54 2.98 24.62
C ASP A 27 -0.48 2.17 23.79
N ASN A 28 -1.16 2.83 22.85
CA ASN A 28 -2.14 2.20 21.94
C ASN A 28 -1.49 1.58 20.70
N THR A 29 -0.26 1.08 20.83
CA THR A 29 0.47 0.41 19.73
C THR A 29 -0.13 -0.95 19.33
N ALA A 30 -1.15 -1.43 20.04
CA ALA A 30 -1.78 -2.73 19.80
C ALA A 30 -3.05 -2.72 18.91
N GLN A 31 -3.37 -1.65 18.18
CA GLN A 31 -4.57 -1.60 17.33
C GLN A 31 -4.35 -0.97 15.95
N VAL A 32 -3.25 -1.28 15.26
CA VAL A 32 -3.29 -1.31 13.79
C VAL A 32 -4.08 -2.57 13.41
N ARG A 33 -5.41 -2.53 13.59
CA ARG A 33 -6.29 -3.54 13.03
C ARG A 33 -6.16 -3.44 11.51
N ARG A 34 -5.44 -4.37 10.88
CA ARG A 34 -5.64 -4.66 9.46
C ARG A 34 -7.09 -5.14 9.35
N PHE A 35 -8.00 -4.21 9.07
CA PHE A 35 -9.39 -4.55 8.80
C PHE A 35 -9.41 -5.47 7.57
N PRO A 36 -9.94 -6.69 7.66
CA PRO A 36 -10.21 -7.47 6.47
C PRO A 36 -11.22 -6.67 5.65
N VAL A 37 -10.77 -6.08 4.53
CA VAL A 37 -11.70 -5.42 3.61
C VAL A 37 -12.52 -6.56 2.96
N PRO A 38 -13.86 -6.56 3.08
CA PRO A 38 -14.68 -7.60 2.48
C PRO A 38 -14.42 -7.69 0.96
N LYS A 39 -14.24 -8.90 0.42
CA LYS A 39 -13.94 -9.13 -1.01
C LYS A 39 -14.92 -8.39 -1.96
N ALA A 40 -16.19 -8.27 -1.59
CA ALA A 40 -17.19 -7.55 -2.39
C ALA A 40 -16.93 -6.05 -2.49
N ARG A 41 -16.41 -5.44 -1.42
CA ARG A 41 -16.01 -4.02 -1.41
C ARG A 41 -14.77 -3.80 -2.27
N LEU A 42 -13.80 -4.71 -2.18
CA LEU A 42 -12.63 -4.72 -3.07
C LEU A 42 -13.06 -4.79 -4.54
N ALA A 43 -13.98 -5.69 -4.90
CA ALA A 43 -14.47 -5.80 -6.28
C ALA A 43 -15.15 -4.52 -6.79
N SER A 44 -15.99 -3.86 -5.97
CA SER A 44 -16.61 -2.58 -6.36
C SER A 44 -15.62 -1.41 -6.40
N GLU A 45 -14.60 -1.39 -5.54
CA GLU A 45 -13.53 -0.39 -5.55
C GLU A 45 -12.61 -0.61 -6.77
N ARG A 46 -12.36 -1.86 -7.17
CA ARG A 46 -11.60 -2.20 -8.38
C ARG A 46 -12.35 -1.90 -9.67
N ALA A 47 -13.69 -1.89 -9.66
CA ALA A 47 -14.49 -1.52 -10.84
C ALA A 47 -14.25 -0.07 -11.32
N ASN A 48 -13.74 0.81 -10.45
CA ASN A 48 -13.39 2.20 -10.77
C ASN A 48 -11.87 2.46 -10.84
N SER A 49 -11.05 1.41 -10.84
CA SER A 49 -9.59 1.49 -10.96
C SER A 49 -9.19 1.61 -12.43
N ASN A 50 -8.16 2.41 -12.73
CA ASN A 50 -7.53 2.42 -14.06
C ASN A 50 -6.68 1.15 -14.29
N ALA A 51 -6.27 0.47 -13.21
CA ALA A 51 -5.52 -0.76 -13.28
C ALA A 51 -6.42 -1.94 -13.68
N GLU A 52 -6.02 -2.63 -14.75
CA GLU A 52 -6.57 -3.90 -15.20
C GLU A 52 -5.78 -5.07 -14.56
N GLU A 53 -6.48 -6.08 -14.05
CA GLU A 53 -5.88 -7.25 -13.40
C GLU A 53 -5.60 -8.37 -14.40
N TYR A 54 -4.42 -8.97 -14.27
CA TYR A 54 -3.99 -10.10 -15.07
C TYR A 54 -3.25 -11.13 -14.20
N PHE A 55 -3.09 -12.33 -14.73
CA PHE A 55 -2.31 -13.40 -14.12
C PHE A 55 -1.37 -14.00 -15.16
N PHE A 56 -0.17 -14.40 -14.72
CA PHE A 56 0.71 -15.24 -15.54
C PHE A 56 1.19 -16.43 -14.72
N ASP A 57 1.39 -17.56 -15.39
CA ASP A 57 1.92 -18.76 -14.76
C ASP A 57 3.45 -18.65 -14.63
N THR A 58 3.96 -18.68 -13.40
CA THR A 58 5.39 -18.69 -13.09
C THR A 58 5.80 -20.03 -12.48
N LYS A 59 7.11 -20.32 -12.45
CA LYS A 59 7.62 -21.53 -11.79
C LYS A 59 7.52 -21.39 -10.28
N LEU A 60 7.07 -22.46 -9.64
CA LEU A 60 7.11 -22.60 -8.18
C LEU A 60 8.55 -22.44 -7.67
N ASP A 61 9.48 -23.10 -8.35
CA ASP A 61 10.91 -23.11 -8.06
C ASP A 61 11.71 -22.80 -9.32
N HIS A 62 12.33 -21.63 -9.39
CA HIS A 62 13.21 -21.22 -10.48
C HIS A 62 14.61 -21.83 -10.39
N PHE A 63 14.96 -22.46 -9.27
CA PHE A 63 16.26 -23.11 -9.04
C PHE A 63 16.21 -24.63 -9.21
N ASP A 64 15.05 -25.19 -9.57
CA ASP A 64 14.94 -26.58 -9.99
C ASP A 64 15.65 -26.79 -11.33
N ALA A 65 16.88 -27.29 -11.27
CA ALA A 65 17.72 -27.55 -12.43
C ALA A 65 17.14 -28.62 -13.38
N ASP A 66 16.23 -29.47 -12.89
CA ASP A 66 15.60 -30.50 -13.73
C ASP A 66 14.49 -29.93 -14.62
N GLY A 67 14.09 -28.67 -14.40
CA GLY A 67 13.05 -27.97 -15.18
C GLY A 67 11.64 -28.56 -15.00
N LYS A 68 11.43 -29.38 -13.96
CA LYS A 68 10.17 -30.10 -13.69
C LYS A 68 9.30 -29.37 -12.68
N SER A 69 9.75 -28.23 -12.20
CA SER A 69 9.02 -27.38 -11.27
C SER A 69 7.61 -27.08 -11.77
N ALA A 70 6.65 -27.28 -10.88
CA ALA A 70 5.26 -26.94 -11.08
C ALA A 70 5.12 -25.43 -11.36
N SER A 71 3.97 -25.05 -11.89
CA SER A 71 3.64 -23.64 -12.12
C SER A 71 2.45 -23.21 -11.26
N PHE A 72 2.41 -21.93 -10.93
CA PHE A 72 1.27 -21.31 -10.25
C PHE A 72 1.04 -19.90 -10.81
N PRO A 73 -0.20 -19.38 -10.76
CA PRO A 73 -0.50 -18.04 -11.25
C PRO A 73 -0.04 -16.98 -10.26
N ILE A 74 0.65 -15.96 -10.75
CA ILE A 74 0.99 -14.75 -10.01
C ILE A 74 0.23 -13.57 -10.62
N ARG A 75 -0.35 -12.74 -9.76
CA ARG A 75 -1.13 -11.56 -10.16
C ARG A 75 -0.19 -10.43 -10.59
N TYR A 76 -0.63 -9.66 -11.58
CA TYR A 76 -0.06 -8.36 -11.87
C TYR A 76 -1.13 -7.39 -12.37
N LEU A 77 -0.85 -6.10 -12.26
CA LEU A 77 -1.73 -5.04 -12.72
C LEU A 77 -1.09 -4.30 -13.89
N ILE A 78 -1.92 -3.88 -14.84
CA ILE A 78 -1.52 -2.99 -15.93
C ILE A 78 -2.39 -1.74 -15.90
N ASP A 79 -1.78 -0.56 -15.97
CA ASP A 79 -2.48 0.69 -16.18
C ASP A 79 -1.93 1.41 -17.43
N ARG A 80 -2.83 1.64 -18.39
CA ARG A 80 -2.53 2.21 -19.71
C ARG A 80 -2.91 3.68 -19.83
N THR A 81 -3.33 4.34 -18.74
CA THR A 81 -3.92 5.69 -18.76
C THR A 81 -3.07 6.71 -19.51
N TYR A 82 -1.75 6.66 -19.37
CA TYR A 82 -0.82 7.60 -20.02
C TYR A 82 0.09 6.96 -21.07
N TRP A 83 -0.08 5.67 -21.32
CA TRP A 83 0.86 4.90 -22.11
C TRP A 83 0.83 5.29 -23.59
N ASP A 84 1.99 5.70 -24.13
CA ASP A 84 2.21 5.74 -25.56
C ASP A 84 2.86 4.42 -26.01
N PRO A 85 2.16 3.56 -26.76
CA PRO A 85 2.71 2.28 -27.20
C PRO A 85 3.88 2.40 -28.19
N ALA A 86 4.08 3.57 -28.81
CA ALA A 86 5.17 3.78 -29.77
C ALA A 86 6.49 4.16 -29.08
N THR A 87 6.44 4.87 -27.96
CA THR A 87 7.64 5.49 -27.35
C THR A 87 7.76 5.32 -25.83
N GLY A 88 6.66 4.97 -25.16
CA GLY A 88 6.57 4.89 -23.72
C GLY A 88 7.36 3.71 -23.12
N PRO A 89 8.12 3.93 -22.03
CA PRO A 89 8.80 2.84 -21.33
C PRO A 89 7.81 2.00 -20.52
N ILE A 90 8.25 0.83 -20.04
CA ILE A 90 7.56 0.11 -18.97
C ILE A 90 8.11 0.60 -17.63
N LEU A 91 7.24 1.11 -16.78
CA LEU A 91 7.54 1.42 -15.40
C LEU A 91 7.03 0.24 -14.56
N PHE A 92 7.98 -0.54 -14.03
CA PHE A 92 7.67 -1.77 -13.29
C PHE A 92 7.85 -1.58 -11.78
N TYR A 93 6.80 -1.82 -11.01
CA TYR A 93 6.85 -1.88 -9.55
C TYR A 93 6.95 -3.34 -9.12
N ALA A 94 8.08 -3.70 -8.50
CA ALA A 94 8.24 -5.00 -7.87
C ALA A 94 7.48 -5.00 -6.53
N GLY A 95 6.32 -5.66 -6.50
CA GLY A 95 5.51 -5.81 -5.30
C GLY A 95 6.30 -6.37 -4.12
N ASN A 96 5.86 -6.04 -2.92
CA ASN A 96 6.50 -6.47 -1.67
C ASN A 96 5.46 -7.17 -0.76
N GLU A 97 5.56 -7.05 0.56
CA GLU A 97 4.89 -7.91 1.55
C GLU A 97 3.40 -7.56 1.78
N GLY A 98 2.61 -7.48 0.70
CA GLY A 98 1.20 -7.11 0.76
C GLY A 98 0.44 -7.33 -0.54
N ASP A 99 -0.86 -7.08 -0.49
CA ASP A 99 -1.72 -7.09 -1.68
C ASP A 99 -1.28 -5.99 -2.66
N ILE A 100 -1.05 -6.35 -3.93
CA ILE A 100 -0.44 -5.47 -4.92
C ILE A 100 -1.22 -4.19 -5.15
N TYR A 101 -2.55 -4.22 -5.00
CA TYR A 101 -3.33 -3.01 -5.16
C TYR A 101 -3.09 -2.00 -4.05
N SER A 102 -2.75 -2.44 -2.84
CA SER A 102 -2.40 -1.51 -1.76
C SER A 102 -1.18 -0.67 -2.15
N PHE A 103 -0.25 -1.23 -2.91
CA PHE A 103 0.90 -0.48 -3.42
C PHE A 103 0.51 0.40 -4.61
N TYR A 104 -0.30 -0.10 -5.55
CA TYR A 104 -0.80 0.70 -6.67
C TYR A 104 -1.54 1.96 -6.18
N ASP A 105 -2.45 1.81 -5.21
CA ASP A 105 -3.27 2.90 -4.66
C ASP A 105 -2.43 3.97 -3.90
N ASN A 106 -1.22 3.63 -3.45
CA ASN A 106 -0.35 4.50 -2.65
C ASN A 106 0.93 4.97 -3.38
N THR A 107 1.14 4.58 -4.64
CA THR A 107 2.35 4.92 -5.43
C THR A 107 2.05 5.95 -6.53
N GLY A 108 1.32 7.00 -6.17
CA GLY A 108 0.90 8.08 -7.10
C GLY A 108 2.04 8.78 -7.84
N PHE A 109 3.23 8.85 -7.23
CA PHE A 109 4.39 9.42 -7.92
C PHE A 109 4.74 8.64 -9.19
N MET A 110 4.68 7.30 -9.14
CA MET A 110 4.94 6.47 -10.30
C MET A 110 3.75 6.45 -11.26
N THR A 111 2.54 6.19 -10.74
CA THR A 111 1.32 5.96 -11.55
C THR A 111 0.76 7.21 -12.20
N GLU A 112 0.94 8.38 -11.58
CA GLU A 112 0.42 9.64 -12.11
C GLU A 112 1.55 10.53 -12.64
N THR A 113 2.57 10.82 -11.82
CA THR A 113 3.57 11.83 -12.17
C THR A 113 4.54 11.31 -13.24
N ILE A 114 5.25 10.21 -12.95
CA ILE A 114 6.24 9.66 -13.87
C ILE A 114 5.58 9.08 -15.12
N ALA A 115 4.51 8.29 -14.98
CA ALA A 115 3.80 7.71 -16.12
C ALA A 115 3.32 8.78 -17.11
N LYS A 116 2.77 9.90 -16.63
CA LYS A 116 2.31 11.00 -17.49
C LYS A 116 3.45 11.72 -18.19
N GLU A 117 4.57 11.93 -17.50
CA GLU A 117 5.75 12.61 -18.05
C GLU A 117 6.43 11.75 -19.11
N THR A 118 6.63 10.46 -18.82
CA THR A 118 7.36 9.55 -19.71
C THR A 118 6.47 8.83 -20.72
N LYS A 119 5.15 9.03 -20.66
CA LYS A 119 4.15 8.23 -21.38
C LYS A 119 4.27 6.73 -21.12
N GLY A 120 4.63 6.39 -19.87
CA GLY A 120 4.97 5.02 -19.49
C GLY A 120 3.76 4.10 -19.34
N LEU A 121 3.95 2.82 -19.68
CA LEU A 121 3.07 1.74 -19.27
C LEU A 121 3.35 1.41 -17.81
N ILE A 122 2.32 1.44 -16.98
CA ILE A 122 2.43 1.01 -15.59
C ILE A 122 2.23 -0.50 -15.51
N VAL A 123 3.16 -1.19 -14.85
CA VAL A 123 3.05 -2.60 -14.49
C VAL A 123 3.40 -2.79 -13.02
N PHE A 124 2.51 -3.39 -12.25
CA PHE A 124 2.73 -3.74 -10.85
C PHE A 124 2.69 -5.26 -10.72
N GLY A 125 3.83 -5.90 -10.44
CA GLY A 125 3.90 -7.34 -10.22
C GLY A 125 3.66 -7.67 -8.75
N GLU A 126 2.69 -8.53 -8.44
CA GLU A 126 2.51 -9.01 -7.06
C GLU A 126 3.65 -9.94 -6.66
N HIS A 127 4.11 -9.82 -5.42
CA HIS A 127 5.11 -10.73 -4.88
C HIS A 127 4.49 -12.09 -4.57
N ARG A 128 5.22 -13.18 -4.85
CA ARG A 128 4.82 -14.54 -4.43
C ARG A 128 4.53 -14.60 -2.93
N TYR A 129 3.52 -15.38 -2.53
CA TYR A 129 3.02 -15.52 -1.15
C TYR A 129 2.30 -14.30 -0.55
N PHE A 130 1.95 -13.29 -1.35
CA PHE A 130 1.16 -12.15 -0.90
C PHE A 130 -0.08 -11.92 -1.78
N GLY A 131 -1.04 -11.14 -1.26
CA GLY A 131 -2.28 -10.80 -1.95
C GLY A 131 -3.12 -12.03 -2.28
N VAL A 132 -3.14 -12.41 -3.56
CA VAL A 132 -3.80 -13.64 -4.06
C VAL A 132 -2.82 -14.59 -4.75
N SER A 133 -1.54 -14.25 -4.77
CA SER A 133 -0.49 -14.92 -5.52
C SER A 133 0.22 -16.00 -4.69
N TYR A 134 -0.47 -17.09 -4.41
CA TYR A 134 0.07 -18.18 -3.60
C TYR A 134 0.33 -19.44 -4.45
N PRO A 135 1.50 -20.09 -4.29
CA PRO A 135 1.76 -21.39 -4.91
C PRO A 135 0.98 -22.55 -4.27
N TYR A 136 0.52 -22.34 -3.03
CA TYR A 136 -0.23 -23.30 -2.23
C TYR A 136 -1.46 -22.62 -1.62
N ASP A 137 -2.38 -23.40 -1.03
CA ASP A 137 -3.50 -22.79 -0.33
C ASP A 137 -3.00 -21.88 0.81
N PRO A 138 -3.52 -20.64 0.95
CA PRO A 138 -3.06 -19.69 1.97
C PRO A 138 -3.11 -20.22 3.41
N SER A 139 -3.98 -21.20 3.71
CA SER A 139 -4.06 -21.82 5.03
C SER A 139 -2.85 -22.68 5.39
N VAL A 140 -2.06 -23.12 4.39
CA VAL A 140 -0.86 -23.96 4.58
C VAL A 140 0.41 -23.34 4.01
N ALA A 141 0.32 -22.27 3.23
CA ALA A 141 1.45 -21.68 2.51
C ALA A 141 2.64 -21.30 3.41
N PHE A 142 2.40 -20.96 4.68
CA PHE A 142 3.42 -20.55 5.64
C PHE A 142 3.92 -21.68 6.56
N THR A 143 3.53 -22.92 6.30
CA THR A 143 4.12 -24.09 6.99
C THR A 143 5.57 -24.30 6.55
N PRO A 144 6.43 -24.91 7.38
CA PRO A 144 7.84 -25.13 7.05
C PRO A 144 8.07 -25.84 5.71
N GLU A 145 7.16 -26.72 5.31
CA GLU A 145 7.24 -27.49 4.08
C GLU A 145 6.92 -26.66 2.83
N HIS A 146 6.02 -25.67 2.96
CA HIS A 146 5.50 -24.90 1.83
C HIS A 146 6.14 -23.53 1.68
N ASN A 147 6.71 -22.96 2.74
CA ASN A 147 7.29 -21.62 2.71
C ASN A 147 8.74 -21.56 2.20
N VAL A 148 9.30 -22.72 1.81
CA VAL A 148 10.70 -22.81 1.33
C VAL A 148 10.94 -22.04 0.02
N TYR A 149 9.89 -21.75 -0.75
CA TYR A 149 9.98 -20.99 -2.01
C TYR A 149 9.67 -19.50 -1.85
N LEU A 150 9.50 -19.02 -0.62
CA LEU A 150 9.43 -17.60 -0.31
C LEU A 150 10.84 -17.06 -0.02
N THR A 151 11.58 -16.78 -1.09
CA THR A 151 12.87 -16.09 -1.03
C THR A 151 12.86 -14.91 -1.99
N VAL A 152 13.80 -13.97 -1.84
CA VAL A 152 13.90 -12.78 -2.70
C VAL A 152 14.33 -13.16 -4.12
N GLU A 153 15.11 -14.22 -4.25
CA GLU A 153 15.68 -14.68 -5.52
C GLU A 153 14.68 -15.46 -6.40
N GLN A 154 13.59 -15.94 -5.81
CA GLN A 154 12.55 -16.79 -6.44
C GLN A 154 11.44 -15.98 -7.13
#